data_AF-A0A916WRD6-F1
#
_entry.id   AF-A0A916WRD6-F1
#
_cell.length_a   1.000
_cell.length_b   1.000
_cell.length_c   1.000
_cell.angle_alpha   90.00
_cell.angle_beta   90.00
_cell.angle_gamma   90.00
#
_symmetry.space_group_name_H-M   'P 1'
#
loop_
_entity.id
_entity.type
_entity.pdbx_description
1 polymer ?
#
loop_
_entity_poly.entity_id
_entity_poly.type
_entity_poly.pdbx_seq_one_letter_code
_entity_poly.pdbx_strand_id
1 'polypeptide(L)'
;MDLAAGLNHASRVVDEQPRGTEGSSVSDLWRREAKELETASLWWVAPDMTTLAADTGLCGGELPHWDRDAETRSGLLVWDGGLPIRVVNRSADRDERTVTIDAVSWAPIPEWSQDADMDGVRIELWTRQAIAGRPPSPLSLITVRFSDGRDDTVRVGDHSIAPELAIWRILCATMLLSQQPQVGSTRPANFREDGSAKETRTRPVPAVTVIDLRTVREWTVGPDGKAASDGRDYTHRWIVRGHMRTYHTGPRGAKTEKRWIAPYVAGPEGAPLVPKEHVWVWRR
;
A
#
# COMPACT_ATOMS: atom_id res chain seq x y z
N MET A 1 -19.29 -2.59 9.84
CA MET A 1 -19.45 -2.65 11.31
C MET A 1 -18.75 -1.44 11.87
N ASP A 2 -19.43 -0.73 12.77
CA ASP A 2 -19.09 0.61 13.25
C ASP A 2 -17.69 0.73 13.87
N LEU A 3 -16.97 1.78 13.45
CA LEU A 3 -15.59 2.11 13.81
C LEU A 3 -15.50 2.92 15.13
N ALA A 4 -16.47 2.76 16.03
CA ALA A 4 -16.68 3.67 17.17
C ALA A 4 -16.84 3.01 18.55
N ALA A 5 -16.53 1.71 18.70
CA ALA A 5 -16.64 1.02 20.00
C ALA A 5 -15.35 0.27 20.34
N GLY A 6 -14.32 1.00 20.79
CA GLY A 6 -13.06 0.39 21.25
C GLY A 6 -12.19 1.26 22.14
N LEU A 7 -12.70 2.41 22.60
CA LEU A 7 -11.98 3.33 23.49
C LEU A 7 -12.64 3.33 24.87
N ASN A 8 -12.38 2.29 25.67
CA ASN A 8 -12.45 2.33 27.16
C ASN A 8 -12.17 0.94 27.77
N HIS A 9 -10.92 0.49 27.73
CA HIS A 9 -10.42 -0.44 28.76
C HIS A 9 -8.89 -0.37 28.91
N ALA A 10 -8.37 0.83 29.15
CA ALA A 10 -7.02 1.02 29.65
C ALA A 10 -7.11 1.38 31.14
N SER A 11 -7.02 0.37 32.03
CA SER A 11 -6.42 0.43 33.38
C SER A 11 -6.97 -0.68 34.29
N ARG A 12 -6.05 -1.34 35.01
CA ARG A 12 -6.18 -2.56 35.87
C ARG A 12 -6.37 -3.84 35.04
N VAL A 13 -5.46 -4.80 35.04
CA VAL A 13 -4.91 -5.51 36.21
C VAL A 13 -3.44 -5.89 35.97
N VAL A 14 -2.62 -5.52 36.94
CA VAL A 14 -1.28 -6.07 37.18
C VAL A 14 -1.47 -7.43 37.84
N ASP A 15 -0.60 -8.37 37.47
CA ASP A 15 -0.40 -9.68 38.11
C ASP A 15 -1.32 -10.82 37.62
N GLU A 16 -0.85 -11.53 36.60
CA GLU A 16 -0.80 -13.00 36.53
C GLU A 16 -0.14 -13.41 35.20
N GLN A 17 1.18 -13.63 35.23
CA GLN A 17 1.89 -14.25 34.12
C GLN A 17 1.69 -15.77 34.16
N PRO A 18 1.19 -16.42 33.09
CA PRO A 18 1.35 -17.85 32.93
C PRO A 18 2.82 -18.14 32.61
N ARG A 19 3.47 -18.89 33.52
CA ARG A 19 4.81 -19.44 33.33
C ARG A 19 4.83 -20.36 32.11
N GLY A 20 5.66 -20.04 31.13
CA GLY A 20 6.09 -20.99 30.10
C GLY A 20 6.14 -20.45 28.67
N THR A 21 7.13 -19.60 28.38
CA THR A 21 7.88 -19.69 27.10
C THR A 21 9.16 -18.86 27.24
N GLU A 22 10.26 -19.56 27.47
CA GLU A 22 11.60 -19.00 27.42
C GLU A 22 11.87 -18.46 26.01
N GLY A 23 12.15 -17.16 25.92
CA GLY A 23 12.97 -16.51 24.89
C GLY A 23 12.66 -16.82 23.42
N SER A 24 11.64 -16.21 22.83
CA SER A 24 11.73 -15.86 21.42
C SER A 24 12.78 -14.76 21.29
N SER A 25 14.04 -15.13 21.03
CA SER A 25 15.09 -14.16 20.77
C SER A 25 14.72 -13.34 19.53
N VAL A 26 15.04 -12.04 19.53
CA VAL A 26 14.99 -11.20 18.31
C VAL A 26 15.67 -11.92 17.13
N SER A 27 16.70 -12.73 17.40
CA SER A 27 17.40 -13.54 16.40
C SER A 27 16.53 -14.64 15.76
N ASP A 28 15.58 -15.21 16.49
CA ASP A 28 14.70 -16.27 16.00
C ASP A 28 13.58 -15.70 15.13
N LEU A 29 13.11 -14.49 15.46
CA LEU A 29 12.23 -13.71 14.61
C LEU A 29 12.90 -13.39 13.26
N TRP A 30 14.15 -12.87 13.27
CA TRP A 30 14.91 -12.60 12.05
C TRP A 30 15.20 -13.85 11.22
N ARG A 31 15.55 -14.98 11.86
CA ARG A 31 15.77 -16.24 11.13
C ARG A 31 14.50 -16.75 10.46
N ARG A 32 13.37 -16.62 11.13
CA ARG A 32 12.09 -17.04 10.59
C ARG A 32 11.67 -16.16 9.42
N GLU A 33 11.84 -14.86 9.55
CA GLU A 33 11.57 -13.90 8.49
C GLU A 33 12.46 -14.16 7.26
N ALA A 34 13.76 -14.35 7.46
CA ALA A 34 14.69 -14.68 6.37
C ALA A 34 14.22 -15.94 5.62
N LYS A 35 13.76 -16.96 6.34
CA LYS A 35 13.22 -18.20 5.75
C LYS A 35 11.88 -17.99 5.03
N GLU A 36 11.00 -17.12 5.54
CA GLU A 36 9.74 -16.78 4.89
C GLU A 36 9.99 -15.98 3.60
N LEU A 37 10.97 -15.06 3.62
CA LEU A 37 11.42 -14.29 2.46
C LEU A 37 12.12 -15.14 1.39
N GLU A 38 12.81 -16.22 1.75
CA GLU A 38 13.42 -17.15 0.79
C GLU A 38 12.39 -17.79 -0.16
N THR A 39 11.15 -17.94 0.31
CA THR A 39 10.04 -18.51 -0.48
C THR A 39 8.97 -17.48 -0.85
N ALA A 40 9.21 -16.20 -0.53
CA ALA A 40 8.24 -15.14 -0.73
C ALA A 40 8.07 -14.80 -2.21
N SER A 41 6.82 -14.50 -2.61
CA SER A 41 6.55 -13.97 -3.94
C SER A 41 7.10 -12.55 -4.05
N LEU A 42 7.82 -12.27 -5.14
CA LEU A 42 8.48 -10.99 -5.35
C LEU A 42 7.69 -10.15 -6.36
N TRP A 43 7.45 -8.89 -6.00
CA TRP A 43 6.65 -7.96 -6.80
C TRP A 43 7.41 -6.67 -7.05
N TRP A 44 7.32 -6.16 -8.27
CA TRP A 44 7.82 -4.85 -8.66
C TRP A 44 6.69 -4.00 -9.20
N VAL A 45 6.46 -2.81 -8.65
CA VAL A 45 5.34 -1.95 -9.04
C VAL A 45 5.85 -0.75 -9.82
N ALA A 46 5.35 -0.58 -11.04
CA ALA A 46 5.72 0.54 -11.89
C ALA A 46 5.32 1.90 -11.29
N PRO A 47 6.04 3.01 -11.58
CA PRO A 47 5.84 4.30 -10.91
C PRO A 47 4.40 4.86 -10.96
N ASP A 48 3.72 4.72 -12.10
CA ASP A 48 2.34 5.18 -12.23
C ASP A 48 1.36 4.33 -11.41
N MET A 49 1.59 3.02 -11.34
CA MET A 49 0.81 2.12 -10.48
C MET A 49 1.07 2.42 -9.01
N THR A 50 2.33 2.68 -8.63
CA THR A 50 2.70 3.15 -7.28
C THR A 50 1.91 4.39 -6.89
N THR A 51 1.84 5.37 -7.80
CA THR A 51 1.09 6.62 -7.58
C THR A 51 -0.41 6.37 -7.41
N LEU A 52 -1.00 5.54 -8.27
CA LEU A 52 -2.42 5.20 -8.19
C LEU A 52 -2.75 4.42 -6.90
N ALA A 53 -1.92 3.44 -6.54
CA ALA A 53 -2.11 2.63 -5.35
C ALA A 53 -1.97 3.48 -4.06
N ALA A 54 -1.04 4.43 -4.03
CA ALA A 54 -0.88 5.37 -2.93
C ALA A 54 -2.14 6.24 -2.74
N ASP A 55 -2.65 6.87 -3.81
CA ASP A 55 -3.91 7.65 -3.72
C ASP A 55 -5.09 6.74 -3.32
N THR A 56 -5.15 5.53 -3.86
CA THR A 56 -6.24 4.59 -3.56
C THR A 56 -6.21 4.12 -2.10
N GLY A 57 -5.04 3.78 -1.56
CA GLY A 57 -4.87 3.33 -0.18
C GLY A 57 -5.06 4.44 0.85
N LEU A 58 -4.56 5.64 0.57
CA LEU A 58 -4.55 6.76 1.51
C LEU A 58 -5.73 7.73 1.34
N CYS A 59 -6.40 7.74 0.21
CA CYS A 59 -7.46 8.70 -0.10
C CYS A 59 -8.71 8.06 -0.72
N GLY A 60 -8.60 6.81 -1.18
CA GLY A 60 -9.76 5.99 -1.48
C GLY A 60 -10.57 5.73 -0.21
N GLY A 61 -11.87 5.54 -0.39
CA GLY A 61 -12.76 5.17 0.71
C GLY A 61 -12.48 3.76 1.26
N GLU A 62 -13.54 3.05 1.61
CA GLU A 62 -13.45 1.64 1.98
C GLU A 62 -12.91 0.82 0.79
N LEU A 63 -11.87 0.02 1.05
CA LEU A 63 -11.34 -0.95 0.09
C LEU A 63 -12.04 -2.30 0.32
N PRO A 64 -12.27 -3.09 -0.75
CA PRO A 64 -12.58 -4.49 -0.61
C PRO A 64 -11.54 -5.21 0.24
N HIS A 65 -11.96 -6.31 0.87
CA HIS A 65 -11.02 -7.26 1.44
C HIS A 65 -10.16 -7.85 0.31
N TRP A 66 -8.85 -7.86 0.49
CA TRP A 66 -7.94 -8.56 -0.39
C TRP A 66 -7.83 -10.02 0.06
N ASP A 67 -8.43 -10.92 -0.72
CA ASP A 67 -8.34 -12.37 -0.49
C ASP A 67 -6.93 -12.86 -0.85
N ARG A 68 -6.22 -13.42 0.14
CA ARG A 68 -4.84 -13.86 0.01
C ARG A 68 -4.81 -15.38 -0.17
N ASP A 69 -4.28 -15.80 -1.30
CA ASP A 69 -4.06 -17.21 -1.63
C ASP A 69 -2.66 -17.69 -1.22
N ALA A 70 -2.30 -18.91 -1.66
CA ALA A 70 -0.99 -19.48 -1.37
C ALA A 70 0.17 -18.67 -1.97
N GLU A 71 0.00 -18.07 -3.16
CA GLU A 71 1.03 -17.28 -3.84
C GLU A 71 1.22 -15.91 -3.18
N THR A 72 0.19 -15.40 -2.53
CA THR A 72 0.21 -14.09 -1.87
C THR A 72 0.27 -14.17 -0.34
N ARG A 73 0.46 -15.37 0.20
CA ARG A 73 0.54 -15.61 1.65
C ARG A 73 1.68 -14.85 2.32
N SER A 74 2.84 -14.79 1.65
CA SER A 74 4.02 -14.02 2.07
C SER A 74 4.70 -13.45 0.84
N GLY A 75 5.23 -12.25 0.96
CA GLY A 75 5.79 -11.55 -0.20
C GLY A 75 6.73 -10.41 0.16
N LEU A 76 7.46 -9.97 -0.85
CA LEU A 76 8.20 -8.71 -0.87
C LEU A 76 7.75 -7.92 -2.09
N LEU A 77 7.27 -6.71 -1.87
CA LEU A 77 6.82 -5.81 -2.92
C LEU A 77 7.66 -4.54 -2.88
N VAL A 78 8.21 -4.16 -4.04
CA VAL A 78 8.98 -2.93 -4.23
C VAL A 78 8.18 -1.96 -5.08
N TRP A 79 8.01 -0.73 -4.59
CA TRP A 79 7.44 0.37 -5.35
C TRP A 79 8.55 1.13 -6.07
N ASP A 80 8.52 1.14 -7.40
CA ASP A 80 9.48 1.93 -8.15
C ASP A 80 9.26 3.43 -7.89
N GLY A 81 10.36 4.17 -7.79
CA GLY A 81 10.40 5.55 -7.29
C GLY A 81 10.17 5.71 -5.78
N GLY A 82 9.72 4.65 -5.08
CA GLY A 82 9.39 4.68 -3.66
C GLY A 82 8.11 5.46 -3.33
N LEU A 83 7.64 5.30 -2.10
CA LEU A 83 6.48 5.97 -1.54
C LEU A 83 6.93 7.09 -0.58
N PRO A 84 6.83 8.36 -0.95
CA PRO A 84 7.04 9.46 -0.01
C PRO A 84 5.85 9.54 0.95
N ILE A 85 6.05 9.10 2.18
CA ILE A 85 5.04 9.15 3.24
C ILE A 85 5.35 10.32 4.17
N ARG A 86 4.37 11.22 4.31
CA ARG A 86 4.41 12.30 5.30
C ARG A 86 3.98 11.76 6.64
N VAL A 87 4.86 11.89 7.61
CA VAL A 87 4.71 11.40 8.98
C VAL A 87 4.72 12.59 9.91
N VAL A 88 3.74 12.65 10.81
CA VAL A 88 3.63 13.67 11.85
C VAL A 88 3.88 13.02 13.19
N ASN A 89 4.87 13.53 13.93
CA ASN A 89 5.10 13.10 15.30
C ASN A 89 4.07 13.76 16.23
N ARG A 90 3.22 12.96 16.87
CA ARG A 90 2.15 13.46 17.73
C ARG A 90 2.65 13.93 19.11
N SER A 91 3.81 13.44 19.56
CA SER A 91 4.40 13.70 20.87
C SER A 91 5.31 14.94 20.90
N ALA A 92 5.98 15.25 19.79
CA ALA A 92 6.93 16.36 19.68
C ALA A 92 6.46 17.42 18.67
N ASP A 93 6.03 18.59 19.14
CA ASP A 93 5.69 19.85 18.41
C ASP A 93 5.01 19.73 17.03
N ARG A 94 4.38 18.59 16.73
CA ARG A 94 3.87 18.20 15.41
C ARG A 94 4.92 18.33 14.30
N ASP A 95 6.16 17.93 14.57
CA ASP A 95 7.20 17.89 13.53
C ASP A 95 6.73 16.98 12.37
N GLU A 96 6.69 17.55 11.16
CA GLU A 96 6.31 16.86 9.94
C GLU A 96 7.57 16.53 9.15
N ARG A 97 7.71 15.25 8.81
CA ARG A 97 8.81 14.79 7.96
C ARG A 97 8.30 13.88 6.87
N THR A 98 9.05 13.82 5.77
CA THR A 98 8.80 12.83 4.72
C THR A 98 9.78 11.67 4.85
N VAL A 99 9.26 10.46 4.92
CA VAL A 99 10.02 9.21 4.90
C VAL A 99 9.73 8.52 3.58
N THR A 100 10.76 8.07 2.87
CA THR A 100 10.57 7.28 1.63
C THR A 100 10.57 5.80 1.97
N ILE A 101 9.46 5.13 1.66
CA ILE A 101 9.31 3.69 1.82
C ILE A 101 9.38 3.06 0.42
N ASP A 102 10.41 2.28 0.18
CA ASP A 102 10.69 1.71 -1.14
C ASP A 102 10.09 0.32 -1.30
N ALA A 103 9.94 -0.43 -0.20
CA ALA A 103 9.36 -1.77 -0.26
C ALA A 103 8.62 -2.14 1.04
N VAL A 104 7.75 -3.13 0.91
CA VAL A 104 7.07 -3.80 2.03
C VAL A 104 7.26 -5.30 1.90
N SER A 105 7.63 -5.97 2.99
CA SER A 105 7.47 -7.42 3.10
C SER A 105 6.33 -7.75 4.03
N TRP A 106 5.72 -8.91 3.82
CA TRP A 106 4.65 -9.39 4.68
C TRP A 106 4.71 -10.90 4.89
N ALA A 107 4.28 -11.33 6.07
CA ALA A 107 4.14 -12.73 6.41
C ALA A 107 3.04 -12.94 7.47
N PRO A 108 2.39 -14.12 7.52
CA PRO A 108 1.37 -14.41 8.52
C PRO A 108 1.95 -14.36 9.94
N ILE A 109 1.23 -13.70 10.86
CA ILE A 109 1.55 -13.83 12.28
C ILE A 109 1.06 -15.18 12.82
N PRO A 110 1.76 -15.77 13.80
CA PRO A 110 1.19 -16.87 14.57
C PRO A 110 -0.15 -16.49 15.19
N GLU A 111 -1.07 -17.46 15.28
CA GLU A 111 -2.43 -17.26 15.82
C GLU A 111 -2.49 -16.71 17.25
N TRP A 112 -1.40 -16.80 18.02
CA TRP A 112 -1.32 -16.27 19.39
C TRP A 112 -0.93 -14.78 19.45
N SER A 113 -0.64 -14.13 18.32
CA SER A 113 -0.33 -12.69 18.25
C SER A 113 -1.63 -11.88 18.13
N GLN A 114 -1.77 -10.84 18.96
CA GLN A 114 -3.00 -10.03 19.09
C GLN A 114 -3.14 -8.91 18.03
N ASP A 115 -2.22 -8.78 17.08
CA ASP A 115 -2.27 -7.76 16.01
C ASP A 115 -3.25 -8.15 14.90
N ALA A 116 -4.55 -8.06 15.18
CA ALA A 116 -5.62 -8.39 14.23
C ALA A 116 -5.85 -7.29 13.16
N ASP A 117 -5.28 -6.11 13.33
CA ASP A 117 -5.60 -4.92 12.52
C ASP A 117 -5.19 -5.04 11.03
N MET A 118 -4.21 -5.89 10.72
CA MET A 118 -3.71 -6.15 9.36
C MET A 118 -4.06 -7.56 8.90
N ASP A 119 -5.24 -8.08 9.29
CA ASP A 119 -5.74 -9.38 8.83
C ASP A 119 -4.80 -10.56 9.20
N GLY A 120 -4.19 -10.50 10.38
CA GLY A 120 -3.26 -11.54 10.84
C GLY A 120 -1.92 -11.55 10.09
N VAL A 121 -1.45 -10.38 9.67
CA VAL A 121 -0.20 -10.21 8.91
C VAL A 121 0.75 -9.28 9.64
N ARG A 122 2.02 -9.68 9.71
CA ARG A 122 3.11 -8.76 10.04
C ARG A 122 3.59 -8.14 8.74
N ILE A 123 3.72 -6.82 8.73
CA ILE A 123 4.39 -6.12 7.65
C ILE A 123 5.70 -5.51 8.13
N GLU A 124 6.64 -5.42 7.21
CA GLU A 124 7.95 -4.82 7.43
C GLU A 124 8.26 -3.84 6.31
N LEU A 125 8.75 -2.65 6.69
CA LEU A 125 8.89 -1.48 5.83
C LEU A 125 10.35 -1.26 5.51
N TRP A 126 10.68 -1.09 4.25
CA TRP A 126 12.05 -1.01 3.77
C TRP A 126 12.31 0.28 3.01
N THR A 127 13.54 0.78 3.06
CA THR A 127 13.99 1.92 2.26
C THR A 127 15.34 1.66 1.61
N ARG A 128 15.56 2.27 0.45
CA ARG A 128 16.87 2.39 -0.19
C ARG A 128 17.72 3.50 0.42
N GLN A 129 17.14 4.38 1.24
CA GLN A 129 17.88 5.44 1.92
C GLN A 129 18.84 4.84 2.95
N ALA A 130 20.06 5.37 2.97
CA ALA A 130 21.06 4.96 3.95
C ALA A 130 20.60 5.34 5.36
N ILE A 131 20.64 4.36 6.27
CA ILE A 131 20.31 4.58 7.68
C ILE A 131 21.60 4.82 8.45
N ALA A 132 21.74 6.00 9.06
CA ALA A 132 22.90 6.35 9.87
C ALA A 132 23.18 5.28 10.94
N GLY A 133 24.43 4.84 11.04
CA GLY A 133 24.88 3.80 11.97
C GLY A 133 24.65 2.36 11.49
N ARG A 134 24.14 2.14 10.27
CA ARG A 134 24.03 0.81 9.64
C ARG A 134 24.96 0.70 8.42
N PRO A 135 25.44 -0.52 8.10
CA PRO A 135 26.17 -0.74 6.86
C PRO A 135 25.28 -0.41 5.64
N PRO A 136 25.85 0.05 4.53
CA PRO A 136 25.10 0.29 3.31
C PRO A 136 24.43 -1.01 2.84
N SER A 137 23.12 -0.96 2.62
CA SER A 137 22.31 -2.07 2.11
C SER A 137 21.48 -1.57 0.94
N PRO A 138 21.23 -2.39 -0.11
CA PRO A 138 20.31 -2.03 -1.17
C PRO A 138 18.90 -1.78 -0.65
N LEU A 139 18.48 -2.44 0.43
CA LEU A 139 17.25 -2.20 1.16
C LEU A 139 17.49 -2.31 2.66
N SER A 140 17.11 -1.26 3.40
CA SER A 140 17.28 -1.11 4.84
C SER A 140 15.92 -1.12 5.54
N LEU A 141 15.76 -1.93 6.58
CA LEU A 141 14.51 -2.00 7.33
C LEU A 141 14.26 -0.77 8.22
N ILE A 142 13.06 -0.19 8.16
CA ILE A 142 12.63 0.99 8.90
C ILE A 142 11.58 0.68 9.99
N THR A 143 10.80 -0.41 9.93
CA THR A 143 9.68 -0.65 10.89
C THR A 143 10.07 -0.42 12.35
N VAL A 144 11.26 -0.89 12.75
CA VAL A 144 11.81 -0.67 14.10
C VAL A 144 11.90 0.82 14.51
N ARG A 145 12.10 1.74 13.56
CA ARG A 145 12.12 3.19 13.79
C ARG A 145 10.75 3.84 13.91
N PHE A 146 9.67 3.24 13.42
CA PHE A 146 8.32 3.72 13.73
C PHE A 146 7.87 3.20 15.10
N SER A 147 8.30 1.99 15.45
CA SER A 147 8.06 1.39 16.77
C SER A 147 9.01 1.87 17.87
N ASP A 148 9.88 2.87 17.61
CA ASP A 148 10.92 3.35 18.56
C ASP A 148 10.36 4.22 19.71
N GLY A 149 9.04 4.16 19.95
CA GLY A 149 8.33 4.96 20.94
C GLY A 149 7.95 6.36 20.47
N ARG A 150 8.21 6.70 19.20
CA ARG A 150 7.63 7.89 18.57
C ARG A 150 6.17 7.61 18.24
N ASP A 151 5.29 8.51 18.67
CA ASP A 151 3.86 8.52 18.32
C ASP A 151 3.68 9.08 16.90
N ASP A 152 4.34 8.45 15.94
CA ASP A 152 4.34 8.83 14.54
C ASP A 152 3.04 8.40 13.87
N THR A 153 2.43 9.31 13.10
CA THR A 153 1.17 9.04 12.41
C THR A 153 1.19 9.55 10.98
N VAL A 154 0.44 8.89 10.11
CA VAL A 154 0.20 9.31 8.73
C VAL A 154 -1.20 9.91 8.64
N ARG A 155 -1.30 11.11 8.04
CA ARG A 155 -2.59 11.76 7.82
C ARG A 155 -3.30 11.16 6.61
N VAL A 156 -4.53 10.70 6.81
CA VAL A 156 -5.43 10.14 5.80
C VAL A 156 -6.78 10.87 5.91
N GLY A 157 -7.02 11.80 5.00
CA GLY A 157 -8.14 12.74 5.10
C GLY A 157 -8.09 13.52 6.42
N ASP A 158 -9.16 13.44 7.21
CA ASP A 158 -9.28 14.07 8.53
C ASP A 158 -8.78 13.18 9.69
N HIS A 159 -8.32 11.97 9.38
CA HIS A 159 -7.87 10.99 10.35
C HIS A 159 -6.34 10.87 10.36
N SER A 160 -5.81 10.34 11.46
CA SER A 160 -4.39 9.98 11.58
C SER A 160 -4.33 8.51 11.95
N ILE A 161 -3.57 7.75 11.16
CA ILE A 161 -3.41 6.30 11.32
C ILE A 161 -1.94 5.96 11.53
N ALA A 162 -1.68 4.76 12.07
CA ALA A 162 -0.32 4.24 12.17
C ALA A 162 0.33 4.13 10.76
N PRO A 163 1.63 4.42 10.61
CA PRO A 163 2.36 4.26 9.36
C PRO A 163 2.22 2.85 8.77
N GLU A 164 2.24 1.82 9.61
CA GLU A 164 2.09 0.43 9.20
C GLU A 164 0.71 0.20 8.56
N LEU A 165 -0.36 0.70 9.20
CA LEU A 165 -1.71 0.60 8.64
C LEU A 165 -1.82 1.38 7.31
N ALA A 166 -1.16 2.53 7.19
CA ALA A 166 -1.13 3.29 5.95
C ALA A 166 -0.48 2.49 4.82
N ILE A 167 0.66 1.85 5.08
CA ILE A 167 1.34 1.01 4.09
C ILE A 167 0.57 -0.26 3.80
N TRP A 168 -0.03 -0.91 4.79
CA TRP A 168 -0.91 -2.06 4.59
C TRP A 168 -2.05 -1.72 3.63
N ARG A 169 -2.69 -0.56 3.80
CA ARG A 169 -3.74 -0.09 2.89
C ARG A 169 -3.23 0.12 1.46
N ILE A 170 -2.02 0.66 1.29
CA ILE A 170 -1.40 0.83 -0.04
C ILE A 170 -1.05 -0.53 -0.66
N LEU A 171 -0.56 -1.49 0.14
CA LEU A 171 -0.30 -2.86 -0.30
C LEU A 171 -1.60 -3.52 -0.79
N CYS A 172 -2.66 -3.50 0.03
CA CYS A 172 -3.99 -4.00 -0.34
C CYS A 172 -4.51 -3.33 -1.61
N ALA A 173 -4.41 -2.00 -1.72
CA ALA A 173 -4.79 -1.28 -2.93
C ALA A 173 -3.99 -1.74 -4.15
N THR A 174 -2.68 -1.90 -4.02
CA THR A 174 -1.80 -2.38 -5.09
C THR A 174 -2.24 -3.76 -5.59
N MET A 175 -2.48 -4.69 -4.67
CA MET A 175 -2.87 -6.06 -4.99
C MET A 175 -4.29 -6.17 -5.54
N LEU A 176 -5.22 -5.33 -5.08
CA LEU A 176 -6.56 -5.26 -5.64
C LEU A 176 -6.55 -4.66 -7.04
N LEU A 177 -5.78 -3.60 -7.28
CA LEU A 177 -5.68 -2.93 -8.59
C LEU A 177 -4.99 -3.82 -9.62
N SER A 178 -3.99 -4.62 -9.22
CA SER A 178 -3.33 -5.57 -10.12
C SER A 178 -4.28 -6.66 -10.63
N GLN A 179 -5.30 -7.00 -9.84
CA GLN A 179 -6.35 -7.95 -10.20
C GLN A 179 -7.47 -7.34 -11.07
N GLN A 180 -7.47 -6.03 -11.29
CA GLN A 180 -8.47 -5.35 -12.13
C GLN A 180 -7.97 -5.27 -13.58
N PRO A 181 -8.49 -6.07 -14.53
CA PRO A 181 -7.94 -6.15 -15.89
C PRO A 181 -8.05 -4.84 -16.68
N GLN A 182 -8.94 -3.94 -16.28
CA GLN A 182 -9.10 -2.61 -16.84
C GLN A 182 -8.14 -1.56 -16.26
N VAL A 183 -7.44 -1.86 -15.16
CA VAL A 183 -6.55 -0.92 -14.46
C VAL A 183 -5.11 -1.42 -14.43
N GLY A 184 -4.88 -2.68 -14.05
CA GLY A 184 -3.55 -3.26 -13.91
C GLY A 184 -3.26 -4.31 -14.97
N SER A 185 -1.97 -4.50 -15.26
CA SER A 185 -1.46 -5.69 -15.92
C SER A 185 -0.30 -6.27 -15.10
N THR A 186 -0.24 -7.60 -15.05
CA THR A 186 0.87 -8.33 -14.43
C THR A 186 1.64 -9.11 -15.48
N ARG A 187 2.96 -9.16 -15.33
CA ARG A 187 3.85 -9.96 -16.20
C ARG A 187 5.09 -10.41 -15.42
N PRO A 188 5.74 -11.52 -15.80
CA PRO A 188 7.08 -11.82 -15.32
C PRO A 188 8.06 -10.70 -15.72
N ALA A 189 8.98 -10.36 -14.82
CA ALA A 189 10.06 -9.44 -15.11
C ALA A 189 10.99 -10.02 -16.20
N ASN A 190 11.51 -9.14 -17.05
CA ASN A 190 12.48 -9.51 -18.07
C ASN A 190 13.62 -8.47 -18.13
N PHE A 191 14.86 -8.94 -18.24
CA PHE A 191 16.03 -8.05 -18.24
C PHE A 191 16.07 -7.05 -19.42
N ARG A 192 15.37 -7.32 -20.52
CA ARG A 192 15.35 -6.42 -21.68
C ARG A 192 14.60 -5.12 -21.37
N GLU A 193 13.49 -5.22 -20.65
CA GLU A 193 12.61 -4.10 -20.32
C GLU A 193 12.90 -3.54 -18.92
N ASP A 194 13.25 -4.42 -17.97
CA ASP A 194 13.39 -4.09 -16.55
C ASP A 194 14.85 -4.08 -16.05
N GLY A 195 15.79 -4.57 -16.87
CA GLY A 195 17.21 -4.64 -16.53
C GLY A 195 17.96 -3.34 -16.83
N SER A 196 19.23 -3.27 -16.42
CA SER A 196 20.07 -2.13 -16.77
C SER A 196 20.28 -2.06 -18.30
N ALA A 197 20.48 -0.86 -18.86
CA ALA A 197 20.73 -0.70 -20.30
C ALA A 197 21.93 -1.51 -20.86
N LYS A 198 22.81 -2.01 -19.97
CA LYS A 198 23.93 -2.90 -20.31
C LYS A 198 23.55 -4.38 -20.36
N GLU A 199 22.43 -4.77 -19.77
CA GLU A 199 21.93 -6.14 -19.74
C GLU A 199 21.03 -6.43 -20.94
N THR A 200 21.61 -7.05 -21.96
CA THR A 200 20.91 -7.44 -23.20
C THR A 200 20.30 -8.84 -23.15
N ARG A 201 20.28 -9.47 -21.96
CA ARG A 201 19.75 -10.82 -21.80
C ARG A 201 18.23 -10.79 -21.91
N THR A 202 17.64 -11.71 -22.67
CA THR A 202 16.17 -11.85 -22.80
C THR A 202 15.60 -12.97 -21.93
N ARG A 203 16.33 -13.35 -20.87
CA ARG A 203 15.85 -14.40 -19.96
C ARG A 203 14.86 -13.79 -18.97
N PRO A 204 13.70 -14.44 -18.72
CA PRO A 204 12.84 -14.06 -17.60
C PRO A 204 13.66 -14.02 -16.31
N VAL A 205 13.37 -13.07 -15.42
CA VAL A 205 13.78 -13.15 -14.02
C VAL A 205 12.71 -14.00 -13.33
N PRO A 206 12.93 -15.31 -13.12
CA PRO A 206 11.82 -16.25 -12.98
C PRO A 206 10.95 -16.09 -11.73
N ALA A 207 11.33 -15.21 -10.80
CA ALA A 207 10.70 -15.06 -9.50
C ALA A 207 10.03 -13.69 -9.26
N VAL A 208 10.14 -12.73 -10.18
CA VAL A 208 9.61 -11.36 -9.97
C VAL A 208 8.42 -11.09 -10.90
N THR A 209 7.30 -10.70 -10.31
CA THR A 209 6.11 -10.24 -11.03
C THR A 209 6.07 -8.72 -11.07
N VAL A 210 6.06 -8.15 -12.27
CA VAL A 210 5.89 -6.71 -12.50
C VAL A 210 4.41 -6.38 -12.55
N ILE A 211 4.00 -5.34 -11.83
CA ILE A 211 2.66 -4.75 -11.84
C ILE A 211 2.74 -3.40 -12.55
N ASP A 212 2.19 -3.36 -13.75
CA ASP A 212 2.11 -2.17 -14.60
C ASP A 212 0.70 -1.55 -14.56
N LEU A 213 0.63 -0.22 -14.74
CA LEU A 213 -0.63 0.49 -14.93
C LEU A 213 -1.05 0.41 -16.40
N ARG A 214 -2.29 0.02 -16.66
CA ARG A 214 -2.89 0.10 -17.99
C ARG A 214 -3.36 1.53 -18.28
N THR A 215 -3.05 2.01 -19.47
CA THR A 215 -3.60 3.25 -19.99
C THR A 215 -5.06 3.05 -20.39
N VAL A 216 -5.96 3.88 -19.84
CA VAL A 216 -7.36 3.94 -20.31
C VAL A 216 -7.41 4.77 -21.59
N ARG A 217 -7.81 4.15 -22.70
CA ARG A 217 -7.86 4.80 -24.02
C ARG A 217 -9.03 5.76 -24.20
N GLU A 218 -10.15 5.49 -23.54
CA GLU A 218 -11.36 6.31 -23.61
C GLU A 218 -11.75 6.75 -22.19
N TRP A 219 -11.57 8.04 -21.89
CA TRP A 219 -11.93 8.64 -20.61
C TRP A 219 -12.98 9.73 -20.81
N THR A 220 -13.98 9.76 -19.94
CA THR A 220 -15.13 10.67 -20.03
C THR A 220 -15.13 11.73 -18.92
N VAL A 221 -14.17 11.69 -18.00
CA VAL A 221 -14.09 12.55 -16.82
C VAL A 221 -12.79 13.36 -16.86
N GLY A 222 -12.91 14.69 -16.88
CA GLY A 222 -11.81 15.65 -16.78
C GLY A 222 -11.18 15.72 -15.38
N PRO A 223 -10.06 16.44 -15.23
CA PRO A 223 -9.32 16.52 -13.97
C PRO A 223 -10.11 17.19 -12.84
N ASP A 224 -11.05 18.06 -13.18
CA ASP A 224 -11.98 18.73 -12.27
C ASP A 224 -13.20 17.87 -11.88
N GLY A 225 -13.25 16.62 -12.35
CA GLY A 225 -14.36 15.69 -12.09
C GLY A 225 -15.60 15.95 -12.95
N LYS A 226 -15.55 16.89 -13.90
CA LYS A 226 -16.63 17.13 -14.86
C LYS A 226 -16.46 16.26 -16.09
N ALA A 227 -17.47 16.25 -16.98
CA ALA A 227 -17.33 15.59 -18.27
C ALA A 227 -16.11 16.13 -19.02
N ALA A 228 -15.31 15.23 -19.58
CA ALA A 228 -14.27 15.57 -20.53
C ALA A 228 -14.89 16.35 -21.69
N SER A 229 -14.38 17.56 -21.96
CA SER A 229 -14.90 18.37 -23.06
C SER A 229 -14.20 18.01 -24.35
N ASP A 230 -14.98 17.66 -25.36
CA ASP A 230 -14.49 17.47 -26.72
C ASP A 230 -13.85 18.79 -27.21
N GLY A 231 -12.54 18.76 -27.53
CA GLY A 231 -11.76 19.93 -27.94
C GLY A 231 -10.85 20.58 -26.89
N ARG A 232 -10.73 20.03 -25.67
CA ARG A 232 -9.71 20.48 -24.71
C ARG A 232 -8.50 19.57 -24.75
N ASP A 233 -7.34 20.13 -25.11
CA ASP A 233 -6.06 19.45 -24.99
C ASP A 233 -5.63 19.42 -23.52
N TYR A 234 -5.36 18.22 -23.03
CA TYR A 234 -4.80 18.02 -21.70
C TYR A 234 -3.30 17.73 -21.81
N THR A 235 -2.52 18.19 -20.84
CA THR A 235 -1.05 18.06 -20.83
C THR A 235 -0.52 17.06 -19.81
N HIS A 236 -1.40 16.51 -18.99
CA HIS A 236 -1.08 15.59 -17.91
C HIS A 236 -2.19 14.54 -17.77
N ARG A 237 -1.86 13.43 -17.12
CA ARG A 237 -2.81 12.43 -16.66
C ARG A 237 -3.26 12.74 -15.23
N TRP A 238 -4.46 12.30 -14.88
CA TRP A 238 -5.03 12.47 -13.53
C TRP A 238 -5.75 11.21 -13.07
N ILE A 239 -5.83 11.06 -11.75
CA ILE A 239 -6.55 9.95 -11.12
C ILE A 239 -8.04 10.27 -11.06
N VAL A 240 -8.86 9.35 -11.57
CA VAL A 240 -10.29 9.28 -11.33
C VAL A 240 -10.52 8.27 -10.21
N ARG A 241 -10.88 8.77 -9.03
CA ARG A 241 -11.01 7.96 -7.81
C ARG A 241 -12.15 6.95 -7.90
N GLY A 242 -11.88 5.77 -7.36
CA GLY A 242 -12.85 4.69 -7.20
C GLY A 242 -13.81 4.99 -6.06
N HIS A 243 -14.89 4.20 -5.99
CA HIS A 243 -15.90 4.33 -4.94
C HIS A 243 -16.67 3.02 -4.77
N MET A 244 -17.27 2.85 -3.58
CA MET A 244 -18.27 1.82 -3.37
C MET A 244 -19.59 2.26 -4.01
N ARG A 245 -20.17 1.40 -4.83
CA ARG A 245 -21.48 1.63 -5.45
C ARG A 245 -22.46 0.56 -5.01
N THR A 246 -23.65 1.02 -4.61
CA THR A 246 -24.77 0.16 -4.26
C THR A 246 -25.60 -0.15 -5.51
N TYR A 247 -25.88 -1.42 -5.74
CA TYR A 247 -26.72 -1.94 -6.81
C TYR A 247 -27.95 -2.62 -6.21
N HIS A 248 -29.12 -2.37 -6.79
CA HIS A 248 -30.35 -3.07 -6.46
C HIS A 248 -30.59 -4.17 -7.50
N THR A 249 -30.58 -5.42 -7.06
CA THR A 249 -30.67 -6.61 -7.93
C THR A 249 -31.87 -7.50 -7.57
N GLY A 250 -32.24 -8.39 -8.50
CA GLY A 250 -33.39 -9.29 -8.36
C GLY A 250 -34.75 -8.66 -8.69
N PRO A 251 -35.85 -9.44 -8.62
CA PRO A 251 -37.19 -8.94 -8.93
C PRO A 251 -37.56 -7.74 -8.06
N ARG A 252 -37.95 -6.63 -8.69
CA ARG A 252 -38.26 -5.35 -8.04
C ARG A 252 -37.14 -4.75 -7.15
N GLY A 253 -35.88 -5.15 -7.35
CA GLY A 253 -34.76 -4.62 -6.57
C GLY A 253 -34.71 -5.11 -5.11
N ALA A 254 -35.27 -6.29 -4.83
CA ALA A 254 -35.38 -6.85 -3.49
C ALA A 254 -34.01 -7.16 -2.81
N LYS A 255 -32.92 -7.21 -3.58
CA LYS A 255 -31.57 -7.45 -3.05
C LYS A 255 -30.71 -6.21 -3.25
N THR A 256 -29.86 -5.92 -2.27
CA THR A 256 -28.88 -4.83 -2.35
C THR A 256 -27.49 -5.42 -2.29
N GLU A 257 -26.64 -5.04 -3.25
CA GLU A 257 -25.27 -5.50 -3.39
C GLU A 257 -24.34 -4.27 -3.45
N LYS A 258 -23.25 -4.27 -2.68
CA LYS A 258 -22.21 -3.25 -2.76
C LYS A 258 -21.07 -3.77 -3.61
N ARG A 259 -20.66 -3.00 -4.63
CA ARG A 259 -19.50 -3.32 -5.49
C ARG A 259 -18.52 -2.18 -5.48
N TRP A 260 -17.24 -2.51 -5.42
CA TRP A 260 -16.17 -1.54 -5.58
C TRP A 260 -15.96 -1.23 -7.05
N ILE A 261 -16.02 0.05 -7.40
CA ILE A 261 -15.63 0.55 -8.71
C ILE A 261 -14.19 1.03 -8.58
N ALA A 262 -13.27 0.30 -9.21
CA ALA A 262 -11.85 0.59 -9.14
C ALA A 262 -11.52 1.99 -9.72
N PRO A 263 -10.56 2.72 -9.13
CA PRO A 263 -10.03 3.94 -9.71
C PRO A 263 -9.30 3.64 -11.03
N TYR A 264 -9.12 4.67 -11.84
CA TYR A 264 -8.34 4.59 -13.07
C TYR A 264 -7.62 5.91 -13.34
N VAL A 265 -6.68 5.88 -14.29
CA VAL A 265 -5.96 7.07 -14.74
C VAL A 265 -6.52 7.51 -16.09
N ALA A 266 -6.91 8.78 -16.17
CA ALA A 266 -7.40 9.44 -17.36
C ALA A 266 -6.38 10.45 -17.90
N GLY A 267 -6.57 10.88 -19.14
CA GLY A 267 -5.71 11.85 -19.82
C GLY A 267 -4.90 11.23 -20.96
N PRO A 268 -4.08 12.05 -21.66
CA PRO A 268 -3.33 11.62 -22.82
C PRO A 268 -2.28 10.56 -22.48
N GLU A 269 -2.10 9.58 -23.37
CA GLU A 269 -1.06 8.57 -23.25
C GLU A 269 0.34 9.21 -23.26
N GLY A 270 1.23 8.72 -22.40
CA GLY A 270 2.61 9.22 -22.28
C GLY A 270 2.78 10.55 -21.56
N ALA A 271 1.69 11.28 -21.25
CA ALA A 271 1.77 12.50 -20.45
C ALA A 271 2.14 12.18 -18.98
N PRO A 272 2.79 13.09 -18.23
CA PRO A 272 3.10 12.84 -16.83
C PRO A 272 1.81 12.63 -16.00
N LEU A 273 1.81 11.64 -15.11
CA LEU A 273 0.76 11.47 -14.12
C LEU A 273 0.97 12.50 -13.01
N VAL A 274 0.02 13.42 -12.87
CA VAL A 274 0.03 14.39 -11.78
C VAL A 274 -0.85 13.85 -10.66
N PRO A 275 -0.27 13.47 -9.50
CA PRO A 275 -1.05 13.18 -8.32
C PRO A 275 -1.86 14.43 -7.98
N LYS A 276 -3.15 14.29 -7.62
CA LYS A 276 -3.91 15.44 -7.16
C LYS A 276 -3.26 15.99 -5.89
N GLU A 277 -2.78 17.22 -5.95
CA GLU A 277 -2.26 17.92 -4.78
C GLU A 277 -3.40 18.08 -3.76
N HIS A 278 -3.15 17.66 -2.53
CA HIS A 278 -4.10 17.85 -1.44
C HIS A 278 -4.23 19.33 -1.12
N VAL A 279 -5.38 19.93 -1.44
CA VAL A 279 -5.77 21.18 -0.79
C VAL A 279 -6.27 20.82 0.60
N TRP A 280 -5.41 21.03 1.61
CA TRP A 280 -5.77 20.99 3.03
C TRP A 280 -6.67 22.20 3.35
N VAL A 281 -7.91 22.24 2.85
CA VAL A 281 -8.83 23.32 3.22
C VAL A 281 -9.45 23.01 4.58
N TRP A 282 -8.85 23.60 5.61
CA TRP A 282 -9.61 24.02 6.79
C TRP A 282 -10.74 24.96 6.33
N ARG A 283 -12.00 24.52 6.44
CA ARG A 283 -13.13 25.47 6.51
C ARG A 283 -13.46 25.62 8.00
N ARG A 284 -13.44 26.88 8.44
CA ARG A 284 -13.71 27.33 9.81
C ARG A 284 -15.03 26.81 10.36
#